data_AF-A0A1J5LC30-F1
#
_entry.id   AF-A0A1J5LC30-F1
#
_cell.length_a   1.000
_cell.length_b   1.000
_cell.length_c   1.000
_cell.angle_alpha   90.00
_cell.angle_beta   90.00
_cell.angle_gamma   90.00
#
_symmetry.space_group_name_H-M   'P 1'
#
loop_
_entity.id
_entity.type
_entity.pdbx_description
1 polymer ?
#
loop_
_entity_poly.entity_id
_entity_poly.type
_entity_poly.pdbx_seq_one_letter_code
_entity_poly.pdbx_strand_id
1 'polypeptide(L)'
;MTWTFSPPGHVSDFTDPGKWHEEMSQTAEGIIFQLAAEVLGRDPQTQHELDELRPELGYADPTEETVPDGAETLATAQWFGFPQSVERRDWPDITQVQNIDDPQGFYRAVEDLGNEDIGNARIYDRQGHLYELPVRHRQDEYLEWKLSPDQREITFVSEGYDYFSALFDADEDAVVSLYREFLKSDAVTADDLRAPQGLYFRSSRGERRIARPGGFNPRNRFNIDDGICHLSHRANSLGAEVNLAGVSALARVASNGDLVAANNAERIICCSRGGDPNRNSDPGIARDAYTQVLGGYRYTLADPVGLYIADVAFSQLRLPGGANPVPREWWHEERGAGRLNTDDSRILRVTLRIPDNELHQGRPMTLGDLTIGGSNVRFPGQLAELVKVHLYVTRWKREHGGIGPRVRCQGTCCVGQGSAFLLPTSDGCGHGLSDRFPGLIGPAPSDGMMAAAAMGRAPGGRDASR
;
A
#
# COMPACT_ATOMS: atom_id res chain seq x y z
N MET A 1 -6.35 -0.22 -30.06
CA MET A 1 -6.18 1.16 -29.55
C MET A 1 -4.93 1.16 -28.69
N THR A 2 -4.15 2.24 -28.68
CA THR A 2 -3.00 2.34 -27.76
C THR A 2 -3.54 2.39 -26.32
N TRP A 3 -2.97 1.58 -25.41
CA TRP A 3 -3.36 1.61 -24.00
C TRP A 3 -3.08 2.98 -23.39
N THR A 4 -3.90 3.42 -22.45
CA THR A 4 -3.69 4.66 -21.72
C THR A 4 -4.12 4.45 -20.28
N PHE A 5 -3.30 4.91 -19.33
CA PHE A 5 -3.68 4.92 -17.93
C PHE A 5 -4.48 6.18 -17.65
N SER A 6 -5.74 5.98 -17.28
CA SER A 6 -6.68 6.98 -16.79
C SER A 6 -6.39 7.31 -15.32
N PRO A 7 -6.64 8.56 -14.87
CA PRO A 7 -6.58 8.93 -13.46
C PRO A 7 -7.42 8.02 -12.55
N PRO A 8 -6.99 7.76 -11.30
CA PRO A 8 -7.72 6.94 -10.33
C PRO A 8 -9.17 7.37 -10.22
N GLY A 9 -10.11 6.42 -10.17
CA GLY A 9 -11.53 6.76 -10.01
C GLY A 9 -12.16 7.52 -11.18
N HIS A 10 -11.48 7.58 -12.33
CA HIS A 10 -11.86 8.35 -13.51
C HIS A 10 -12.05 9.85 -13.23
N VAL A 11 -11.32 10.38 -12.25
CA VAL A 11 -11.28 11.82 -12.00
C VAL A 11 -10.63 12.55 -13.19
N SER A 12 -10.93 13.83 -13.36
CA SER A 12 -10.52 14.61 -14.53
C SER A 12 -9.75 15.87 -14.14
N ASP A 13 -8.89 15.79 -13.13
CA ASP A 13 -8.17 16.98 -12.64
C ASP A 13 -6.95 17.33 -13.50
N PHE A 14 -6.38 16.35 -14.21
CA PHE A 14 -5.32 16.60 -15.17
C PHE A 14 -5.88 17.29 -16.42
N THR A 15 -5.44 18.53 -16.68
CA THR A 15 -5.71 19.23 -17.94
C THR A 15 -5.13 18.46 -19.15
N ASP A 16 -3.97 17.82 -18.96
CA ASP A 16 -3.38 16.86 -19.91
C ASP A 16 -3.32 15.46 -19.28
N PRO A 17 -4.28 14.57 -19.58
CA PRO A 17 -4.29 13.19 -19.09
C PRO A 17 -3.03 12.39 -19.47
N GLY A 18 -2.30 12.81 -20.51
CA GLY A 18 -1.04 12.19 -20.92
C GLY A 18 0.03 12.24 -19.84
N LYS A 19 -0.03 13.22 -18.92
CA LYS A 19 0.91 13.34 -17.79
C LYS A 19 0.73 12.23 -16.77
N TRP A 20 -0.51 11.86 -16.47
CA TRP A 20 -0.78 10.73 -15.60
C TRP A 20 -0.38 9.41 -16.25
N HIS A 21 -0.65 9.28 -17.55
CA HIS A 21 -0.20 8.11 -18.31
C HIS A 21 1.32 7.95 -18.30
N GLU A 22 2.08 9.04 -18.46
CA GLU A 22 3.55 9.05 -18.40
C GLU A 22 4.06 8.50 -17.05
N GLU A 23 3.51 8.98 -15.93
CA GLU A 23 3.87 8.53 -14.57
C GLU A 23 3.60 7.02 -14.38
N MET A 24 2.42 6.56 -14.79
CA MET A 24 2.04 5.15 -14.63
C MET A 24 2.80 4.23 -15.58
N SER A 25 3.20 4.71 -16.76
CA SER A 25 4.04 3.95 -17.70
C SER A 25 5.43 3.69 -17.11
N GLN A 26 6.06 4.70 -16.52
CA GLN A 26 7.35 4.55 -15.84
C GLN A 26 7.26 3.54 -14.68
N THR A 27 6.14 3.57 -13.95
CA THR A 27 5.92 2.63 -12.84
C THR A 27 5.76 1.18 -13.34
N ALA A 28 4.99 0.97 -14.43
CA ALA A 28 4.83 -0.35 -15.04
C ALA A 28 6.16 -0.90 -15.59
N GLU A 29 6.96 -0.07 -16.25
CA GLU A 29 8.30 -0.45 -16.73
C GLU A 29 9.23 -0.84 -15.57
N GLY A 30 9.20 -0.07 -14.47
CA GLY A 30 9.97 -0.37 -13.27
C GLY A 30 9.67 -1.74 -12.66
N ILE A 31 8.39 -2.17 -12.69
CA ILE A 31 8.00 -3.53 -12.27
C ILE A 31 8.63 -4.58 -13.17
N ILE A 32 8.57 -4.42 -14.49
CA ILE A 32 9.16 -5.36 -15.44
C ILE A 32 10.66 -5.49 -15.19
N PHE A 33 11.35 -4.37 -14.98
CA PHE A 33 12.78 -4.37 -14.66
C PHE A 33 13.08 -5.15 -13.38
N GLN A 34 12.32 -4.91 -12.31
CA GLN A 34 12.52 -5.61 -11.04
C GLN A 34 12.25 -7.11 -11.16
N LEU A 35 11.16 -7.50 -11.83
CA LEU A 35 10.83 -8.90 -12.06
C LEU A 35 11.89 -9.61 -12.88
N ALA A 36 12.38 -8.98 -13.95
CA ALA A 36 13.47 -9.50 -14.75
C ALA A 36 14.74 -9.66 -13.91
N ALA A 37 15.06 -8.69 -13.04
CA ALA A 37 16.21 -8.76 -12.17
C ALA A 37 16.15 -9.98 -11.21
N GLU A 38 14.97 -10.26 -10.67
CA GLU A 38 14.75 -11.43 -9.82
C GLU A 38 14.91 -12.76 -10.57
N VAL A 39 14.42 -12.82 -11.82
CA VAL A 39 14.57 -14.02 -12.66
C VAL A 39 16.03 -14.25 -13.03
N LEU A 40 16.77 -13.19 -13.35
CA LEU A 40 18.18 -13.26 -13.73
C LEU A 40 19.12 -13.43 -12.51
N GLY A 41 18.67 -13.08 -11.31
CA GLY A 41 19.50 -12.96 -10.12
C GLY A 41 20.49 -11.78 -10.17
N ARG A 42 20.27 -10.83 -11.08
CA ARG A 42 21.05 -9.60 -11.30
C ARG A 42 20.22 -8.60 -12.11
N ASP A 43 20.60 -7.33 -12.08
CA ASP A 43 19.97 -6.33 -12.92
C ASP A 43 20.11 -6.68 -14.42
N PRO A 44 19.03 -6.52 -15.21
CA PRO A 44 19.09 -6.55 -16.66
C PRO A 44 20.09 -5.53 -17.19
N GLN A 45 20.95 -5.95 -18.11
CA GLN A 45 22.03 -5.12 -18.68
C GLN A 45 21.68 -4.57 -20.06
N THR A 46 20.67 -5.13 -20.72
CA THR A 46 20.26 -4.72 -22.07
C THR A 46 18.74 -4.75 -22.20
N GLN A 47 18.20 -3.93 -23.11
CA GLN A 47 16.78 -3.98 -23.47
C GLN A 47 16.38 -5.36 -24.01
N HIS A 48 17.29 -6.02 -24.73
CA HIS A 48 17.03 -7.35 -25.28
C HIS A 48 16.74 -8.39 -24.18
N GLU A 49 17.43 -8.33 -23.03
CA GLU A 49 17.14 -9.21 -21.88
C GLU A 49 15.74 -8.97 -21.30
N LEU A 50 15.29 -7.71 -21.28
CA LEU A 50 13.94 -7.36 -20.86
C LEU A 50 12.91 -7.88 -21.86
N ASP A 51 13.14 -7.67 -23.16
CA ASP A 51 12.23 -8.09 -24.23
C ASP A 51 12.05 -9.61 -24.28
N GLU A 52 13.11 -10.38 -24.02
CA GLU A 52 13.06 -11.84 -23.95
C GLU A 52 12.27 -12.33 -22.72
N LEU A 53 12.39 -11.65 -21.58
CA LEU A 53 11.73 -12.08 -20.34
C LEU A 53 10.28 -11.59 -20.23
N ARG A 54 9.95 -10.43 -20.77
CA ARG A 54 8.63 -9.79 -20.70
C ARG A 54 7.46 -10.75 -20.97
N PRO A 55 7.43 -11.55 -22.07
CA PRO A 55 6.32 -12.48 -22.32
C PRO A 55 6.23 -13.64 -21.30
N GLU A 56 7.32 -13.93 -20.59
CA GLU A 56 7.39 -15.00 -19.59
C GLU A 56 6.90 -14.53 -18.21
N LEU A 57 6.96 -13.24 -17.91
CA LEU A 57 6.55 -12.67 -16.62
C LEU A 57 5.04 -12.79 -16.39
N GLY A 58 4.65 -12.93 -15.12
CA GLY A 58 3.23 -12.93 -14.72
C GLY A 58 2.59 -11.56 -14.85
N TYR A 59 3.37 -10.50 -14.65
CA TYR A 59 2.96 -9.13 -14.88
C TYR A 59 3.19 -8.77 -16.34
N ALA A 60 2.28 -8.00 -16.92
CA ALA A 60 2.38 -7.47 -18.27
C ALA A 60 2.39 -5.94 -18.18
N ASP A 61 3.27 -5.31 -18.94
CA ASP A 61 3.28 -3.86 -19.10
C ASP A 61 2.36 -3.51 -20.28
N PRO A 62 1.16 -2.95 -20.04
CA PRO A 62 0.19 -2.73 -21.09
C PRO A 62 0.55 -1.56 -22.01
N THR A 63 1.61 -0.81 -21.70
CA THR A 63 2.13 0.27 -22.56
C THR A 63 2.97 -0.29 -23.70
N GLU A 64 3.53 -1.47 -23.48
CA GLU A 64 4.42 -2.17 -24.40
C GLU A 64 3.80 -3.46 -24.96
N GLU A 65 2.78 -3.99 -24.29
CA GLU A 65 2.11 -5.24 -24.63
C GLU A 65 0.62 -5.02 -24.88
N THR A 66 0.08 -5.73 -25.87
CA THR A 66 -1.36 -5.67 -26.16
C THR A 66 -2.14 -6.50 -25.14
N VAL A 67 -3.00 -5.83 -24.37
CA VAL A 67 -4.02 -6.52 -23.55
C VAL A 67 -5.06 -7.16 -24.49
N PRO A 68 -5.28 -8.49 -24.43
CA PRO A 68 -6.22 -9.16 -25.33
C PRO A 68 -7.68 -8.73 -25.12
N ASP A 69 -8.49 -8.74 -26.18
CA ASP A 69 -9.93 -8.39 -26.14
C ASP A 69 -10.77 -9.24 -25.17
N GLY A 70 -10.26 -10.42 -24.78
CA GLY A 70 -10.89 -11.32 -23.80
C GLY A 70 -10.37 -11.20 -22.38
N ALA A 71 -9.57 -10.16 -22.07
CA ALA A 71 -9.05 -9.95 -20.72
C ALA A 71 -10.20 -9.60 -19.75
N GLU A 72 -10.10 -10.13 -18.53
CA GLU A 72 -11.08 -9.92 -17.46
C GLU A 72 -10.52 -8.91 -16.46
N THR A 73 -11.29 -7.88 -16.14
CA THR A 73 -11.01 -6.98 -15.01
C THR A 73 -11.75 -7.46 -13.76
N LEU A 74 -11.03 -7.63 -12.66
CA LEU A 74 -11.56 -8.17 -11.42
C LEU A 74 -11.06 -7.35 -10.23
N ALA A 75 -11.93 -7.19 -9.22
CA ALA A 75 -11.54 -6.69 -7.91
C ALA A 75 -10.72 -7.76 -7.16
N THR A 76 -9.71 -7.34 -6.40
CA THR A 76 -9.04 -8.21 -5.43
C THR A 76 -9.95 -8.50 -4.24
N ALA A 77 -9.54 -9.44 -3.39
CA ALA A 77 -10.18 -9.58 -2.09
C ALA A 77 -10.10 -8.25 -1.32
N GLN A 78 -11.22 -7.89 -0.71
CA GLN A 78 -11.31 -6.70 0.12
C GLN A 78 -10.56 -6.91 1.43
N TRP A 79 -9.99 -5.83 1.97
CA TRP A 79 -9.45 -5.78 3.32
C TRP A 79 -10.05 -4.60 4.10
N PHE A 80 -9.96 -4.67 5.42
CA PHE A 80 -10.44 -3.60 6.30
C PHE A 80 -9.47 -2.43 6.33
N GLY A 81 -10.02 -1.21 6.38
CA GLY A 81 -9.23 0.02 6.50
C GLY A 81 -8.64 0.23 7.89
N PHE A 82 -9.08 -0.54 8.90
CA PHE A 82 -8.43 -0.51 10.21
C PHE A 82 -7.10 -1.29 10.18
N PRO A 83 -5.98 -0.68 10.63
CA PRO A 83 -4.64 -1.27 10.65
C PRO A 83 -4.47 -2.50 11.55
N GLN A 84 -4.26 -3.65 10.93
CA GLN A 84 -3.94 -4.88 11.67
C GLN A 84 -2.55 -4.82 12.32
N SER A 85 -1.64 -4.02 11.76
CA SER A 85 -0.31 -3.79 12.33
C SER A 85 -0.41 -3.24 13.76
N VAL A 86 -1.41 -2.41 14.04
CA VAL A 86 -1.69 -1.83 15.35
C VAL A 86 -2.33 -2.85 16.30
N GLU A 87 -3.20 -3.74 15.80
CA GLU A 87 -3.83 -4.82 16.59
C GLU A 87 -2.82 -5.90 17.03
N ARG A 88 -1.79 -6.15 16.22
CA ARG A 88 -0.75 -7.17 16.49
C ARG A 88 0.27 -6.73 17.54
N ARG A 89 0.20 -5.48 18.02
CA ARG A 89 1.15 -4.89 18.97
C ARG A 89 0.44 -4.43 20.22
N ASP A 90 1.05 -4.69 21.38
CA ASP A 90 0.61 -4.08 22.64
C ASP A 90 1.09 -2.63 22.73
N TRP A 91 0.22 -1.72 23.20
CA TRP A 91 0.52 -0.29 23.36
C TRP A 91 0.49 0.16 24.83
N PRO A 92 1.27 -0.45 25.74
CA PRO A 92 1.17 -0.24 27.18
C PRO A 92 1.44 1.21 27.61
N ASP A 93 2.29 1.94 26.90
CA ASP A 93 2.58 3.34 27.20
C ASP A 93 1.39 4.27 26.90
N ILE A 94 0.43 3.80 26.10
CA ILE A 94 -0.80 4.51 25.74
C ILE A 94 -1.97 4.03 26.65
N THR A 95 -1.75 3.06 27.55
CA THR A 95 -2.78 2.45 28.45
C THR A 95 -3.09 3.22 29.74
N GLN A 96 -2.52 4.40 29.97
CA GLN A 96 -2.65 5.06 31.28
C GLN A 96 -4.02 5.71 31.57
N VAL A 97 -5.04 5.52 30.72
CA VAL A 97 -6.40 6.01 31.02
C VAL A 97 -7.27 4.88 31.55
N GLN A 98 -7.51 4.87 32.86
CA GLN A 98 -8.44 3.94 33.50
C GLN A 98 -9.89 4.16 32.96
N ASN A 99 -10.64 3.08 32.74
CA ASN A 99 -12.06 3.05 32.34
C ASN A 99 -12.42 3.41 30.87
N ILE A 100 -11.64 2.94 29.91
CA ILE A 100 -11.99 3.02 28.47
C ILE A 100 -12.16 1.62 27.88
N ASP A 101 -13.16 1.45 27.00
CA ASP A 101 -13.39 0.25 26.17
C ASP A 101 -12.31 0.10 25.06
N ASP A 102 -11.04 0.20 25.46
CA ASP A 102 -9.85 0.00 24.62
C ASP A 102 -8.69 -0.43 25.54
N PRO A 103 -8.77 -1.66 26.09
CA PRO A 103 -7.82 -2.16 27.08
C PRO A 103 -6.42 -2.38 26.50
N GLN A 104 -6.31 -2.55 25.19
CA GLN A 104 -5.04 -2.79 24.48
C GLN A 104 -4.45 -1.52 23.86
N GLY A 105 -5.22 -0.43 23.78
CA GLY A 105 -4.74 0.88 23.35
C GLY A 105 -4.66 1.07 21.84
N PHE A 106 -5.14 0.12 21.02
CA PHE A 106 -4.97 0.16 19.57
C PHE A 106 -5.75 1.30 18.93
N TYR A 107 -6.97 1.58 19.40
CA TYR A 107 -7.73 2.73 18.89
C TYR A 107 -7.10 4.07 19.25
N ARG A 108 -6.42 4.18 20.40
CA ARG A 108 -5.65 5.39 20.72
C ARG A 108 -4.37 5.47 19.89
N ALA A 109 -3.70 4.34 19.69
CA ALA A 109 -2.45 4.29 18.96
C ALA A 109 -2.63 4.69 17.49
N VAL A 110 -3.71 4.26 16.83
CA VAL A 110 -3.92 4.54 15.40
C VAL A 110 -4.20 6.02 15.08
N GLU A 111 -4.69 6.79 16.06
CA GLU A 111 -4.98 8.22 15.88
C GLU A 111 -3.75 9.12 16.08
N ASP A 112 -2.61 8.53 16.48
CA ASP A 112 -1.36 9.25 16.70
C ASP A 112 -0.74 9.74 15.38
N LEU A 113 -0.17 10.95 15.44
CA LEU A 113 0.57 11.54 14.33
C LEU A 113 2.07 11.47 14.63
N GLY A 114 2.88 11.17 13.61
CA GLY A 114 4.32 11.16 13.79
C GLY A 114 5.07 10.61 12.59
N ASN A 115 6.20 9.95 12.85
CA ASN A 115 7.16 9.56 11.82
C ASN A 115 7.54 8.08 11.84
N GLU A 116 6.69 7.20 12.38
CA GLU A 116 6.99 5.75 12.43
C GLU A 116 7.14 5.15 11.03
N ASP A 117 6.43 5.72 10.05
CA ASP A 117 6.49 5.32 8.65
C ASP A 117 7.91 5.42 8.05
N ILE A 118 8.80 6.21 8.65
CA ILE A 118 10.20 6.37 8.21
C ILE A 118 11.21 5.74 9.19
N GLY A 119 10.73 5.05 10.23
CA GLY A 119 11.55 4.40 11.24
C GLY A 119 12.56 5.35 11.88
N ASN A 120 13.83 4.99 11.83
CA ASN A 120 14.91 5.80 12.40
C ASN A 120 15.40 6.94 11.48
N ALA A 121 14.80 7.12 10.30
CA ALA A 121 15.16 8.22 9.43
C ALA A 121 14.68 9.56 10.01
N ARG A 122 15.24 10.63 9.45
CA ARG A 122 14.87 12.02 9.74
C ARG A 122 14.70 12.78 8.43
N ILE A 123 13.88 13.82 8.44
CA ILE A 123 13.57 14.61 7.24
C ILE A 123 14.42 15.86 7.24
N TYR A 124 15.17 16.07 6.17
CA TYR A 124 15.97 17.27 5.98
C TYR A 124 15.64 17.95 4.65
N ASP A 125 15.91 19.25 4.56
CA ASP A 125 16.05 19.89 3.26
C ASP A 125 17.46 19.73 2.67
N ARG A 126 17.66 20.29 1.48
CA ARG A 126 18.95 20.30 0.78
C ARG A 126 20.04 21.06 1.55
N GLN A 127 19.70 22.01 2.40
CA GLN A 127 20.64 22.77 3.24
C GLN A 127 20.96 22.05 4.56
N GLY A 128 20.25 20.98 4.88
CA GLY A 128 20.43 20.20 6.10
C GLY A 128 19.63 20.70 7.30
N HIS A 129 18.62 21.55 7.10
CA HIS A 129 17.65 21.86 8.14
C HIS A 129 16.77 20.65 8.40
N LEU A 130 16.62 20.30 9.69
CA LEU A 130 15.74 19.23 10.15
C LEU A 130 14.29 19.71 10.17
N TYR A 131 13.38 18.88 9.67
CA TYR A 131 11.95 19.11 9.67
C TYR A 131 11.22 18.05 10.51
N GLU A 132 10.24 18.49 11.28
CA GLU A 132 9.23 17.64 11.90
C GLU A 132 7.95 17.72 11.08
N LEU A 133 7.77 16.75 10.18
CA LEU A 133 6.61 16.67 9.28
C LEU A 133 5.89 15.35 9.54
N PRO A 134 5.09 15.28 10.62
CA PRO A 134 4.39 14.06 10.98
C PRO A 134 3.35 13.69 9.92
N VAL A 135 2.99 12.42 9.90
CA VAL A 135 1.93 11.85 9.08
C VAL A 135 1.00 11.01 9.96
N ARG A 136 -0.11 10.51 9.39
CA ARG A 136 -0.96 9.51 10.04
C ARG A 136 -0.26 8.15 10.04
N HIS A 137 0.80 8.05 10.84
CA HIS A 137 1.88 7.08 10.66
C HIS A 137 1.48 5.61 10.89
N ARG A 138 0.26 5.38 11.37
CA ARG A 138 -0.29 4.07 11.74
C ARG A 138 -1.59 3.79 11.01
N GLN A 139 -2.11 4.72 10.21
CA GLN A 139 -3.28 4.51 9.35
C GLN A 139 -2.80 3.94 8.00
N ASP A 140 -2.19 2.76 8.02
CA ASP A 140 -1.38 2.23 6.92
C ASP A 140 -2.09 1.16 6.08
N GLU A 141 -3.43 1.15 5.97
CA GLU A 141 -4.18 0.16 5.18
C GLU A 141 -4.82 0.74 3.91
N TYR A 142 -4.11 1.69 3.28
CA TYR A 142 -4.62 2.43 2.10
C TYR A 142 -5.93 3.17 2.37
N LEU A 143 -6.18 3.47 3.65
CA LEU A 143 -7.28 4.28 4.13
C LEU A 143 -6.74 5.18 5.24
N GLU A 144 -6.90 6.48 5.07
CA GLU A 144 -6.66 7.45 6.14
C GLU A 144 -7.93 8.22 6.41
N TRP A 145 -8.08 8.69 7.65
CA TRP A 145 -9.26 9.41 8.08
C TRP A 145 -8.95 10.61 8.95
N LYS A 146 -9.96 11.49 9.04
CA LYS A 146 -9.96 12.62 9.96
C LYS A 146 -11.36 12.92 10.45
N LEU A 147 -11.49 13.05 11.77
CA LEU A 147 -12.68 13.56 12.42
C LEU A 147 -12.67 15.10 12.38
N SER A 148 -13.81 15.68 12.03
CA SER A 148 -14.05 17.12 12.14
C SER A 148 -13.99 17.62 13.59
N PRO A 149 -13.64 18.91 13.83
CA PRO A 149 -13.56 19.46 15.19
C PRO A 149 -14.86 19.39 15.99
N ASP A 150 -16.03 19.48 15.32
CA ASP A 150 -17.34 19.37 15.97
C ASP A 150 -17.82 17.92 16.15
N GLN A 151 -17.03 16.95 15.67
CA GLN A 151 -17.27 15.51 15.74
C GLN A 151 -18.56 15.05 15.05
N ARG A 152 -19.06 15.83 14.09
CA ARG A 152 -20.29 15.51 13.33
C ARG A 152 -19.99 14.92 11.96
N GLU A 153 -18.75 15.03 11.51
CA GLU A 153 -18.26 14.60 10.21
C GLU A 153 -16.95 13.82 10.36
N ILE A 154 -16.80 12.71 9.65
CA ILE A 154 -15.52 12.02 9.45
C ILE A 154 -15.30 11.81 7.95
N THR A 155 -14.11 12.12 7.47
CA THR A 155 -13.71 11.92 6.07
C THR A 155 -12.70 10.80 5.98
N PHE A 156 -12.92 9.88 5.05
CA PHE A 156 -12.03 8.80 4.65
C PHE A 156 -11.47 9.07 3.26
N VAL A 157 -10.17 8.83 3.06
CA VAL A 157 -9.50 8.98 1.77
C VAL A 157 -8.68 7.73 1.44
N SER A 158 -8.64 7.37 0.15
CA SER A 158 -7.77 6.31 -0.40
C SER A 158 -6.89 6.81 -1.56
N GLU A 159 -6.88 8.12 -1.82
CA GLU A 159 -6.09 8.72 -2.91
C GLU A 159 -4.64 8.94 -2.47
N GLY A 160 -3.69 8.36 -3.20
CA GLY A 160 -2.25 8.41 -2.87
C GLY A 160 -1.63 9.78 -3.09
N TYR A 161 -0.62 10.14 -2.29
CA TYR A 161 0.12 11.40 -2.47
C TYR A 161 0.90 11.47 -3.80
N ASP A 162 1.20 10.34 -4.45
CA ASP A 162 1.86 10.30 -5.75
C ASP A 162 0.99 10.94 -6.83
N TYR A 163 -0.35 10.74 -6.78
CA TYR A 163 -1.30 11.38 -7.67
C TYR A 163 -1.23 12.91 -7.55
N PHE A 164 -1.25 13.42 -6.32
CA PHE A 164 -1.13 14.85 -6.05
C PHE A 164 0.25 15.39 -6.42
N SER A 165 1.30 14.60 -6.27
CA SER A 165 2.65 14.99 -6.68
C SER A 165 2.75 15.13 -8.20
N ALA A 166 2.26 14.15 -8.95
CA ALA A 166 2.21 14.18 -10.41
C ALA A 166 1.29 15.30 -10.93
N LEU A 167 0.14 15.51 -10.28
CA LEU A 167 -0.78 16.59 -10.63
C LEU A 167 -0.14 17.95 -10.35
N PHE A 168 0.55 18.14 -9.23
CA PHE A 168 1.23 19.39 -8.91
C PHE A 168 2.33 19.71 -9.92
N ASP A 169 3.08 18.70 -10.36
CA ASP A 169 4.13 18.86 -11.37
C ASP A 169 3.55 19.23 -12.76
N ALA A 170 2.30 18.85 -13.04
CA ALA A 170 1.59 19.18 -14.28
C ALA A 170 0.80 20.51 -14.21
N ASP A 171 0.12 20.76 -13.09
CA ASP A 171 -0.84 21.85 -12.87
C ASP A 171 -0.99 22.14 -11.36
N GLU A 172 -0.19 23.08 -10.84
CA GLU A 172 -0.24 23.46 -9.41
C GLU A 172 -1.60 24.05 -9.01
N ASP A 173 -2.25 24.80 -9.92
CA ASP A 173 -3.53 25.47 -9.65
C ASP A 173 -4.66 24.44 -9.48
N ALA A 174 -4.61 23.31 -10.20
CA ALA A 174 -5.52 22.19 -9.99
C ALA A 174 -5.39 21.62 -8.57
N VAL A 175 -4.17 21.38 -8.08
CA VAL A 175 -3.95 20.89 -6.71
C VAL A 175 -4.42 21.88 -5.66
N VAL A 176 -4.12 23.17 -5.84
CA VAL A 176 -4.61 24.23 -4.94
C VAL A 176 -6.13 24.24 -4.91
N SER A 177 -6.78 24.12 -6.07
CA SER A 177 -8.25 24.08 -6.16
C SER A 177 -8.83 22.89 -5.41
N LEU A 178 -8.26 21.69 -5.57
CA LEU A 178 -8.66 20.49 -4.82
C LEU A 178 -8.48 20.67 -3.31
N TYR A 179 -7.36 21.23 -2.86
CA TYR A 179 -7.13 21.52 -1.45
C TYR A 179 -8.16 22.51 -0.90
N ARG A 180 -8.47 23.58 -1.64
CA ARG A 180 -9.49 24.56 -1.21
C ARG A 180 -10.87 23.94 -1.12
N GLU A 181 -11.22 23.07 -2.07
CA GLU A 181 -12.46 22.32 -2.08
C GLU A 181 -12.55 21.38 -0.86
N PHE A 182 -11.56 20.52 -0.66
CA PHE A 182 -11.59 19.51 0.40
C PHE A 182 -11.53 20.14 1.80
N LEU A 183 -10.82 21.25 1.94
CA LEU A 183 -10.68 21.98 3.21
C LEU A 183 -11.77 23.02 3.42
N LYS A 184 -12.66 23.23 2.42
CA LYS A 184 -13.70 24.26 2.43
C LYS A 184 -13.10 25.64 2.80
N SER A 185 -11.94 25.97 2.22
CA SER A 185 -11.12 27.14 2.61
C SER A 185 -10.37 27.72 1.42
N ASP A 186 -10.55 29.01 1.14
CA ASP A 186 -9.83 29.71 0.05
C ASP A 186 -8.38 30.11 0.40
N ALA A 187 -7.94 29.85 1.63
CA ALA A 187 -6.67 30.35 2.15
C ALA A 187 -5.43 29.63 1.60
N VAL A 188 -5.58 28.41 1.05
CA VAL A 188 -4.45 27.61 0.56
C VAL A 188 -3.86 28.23 -0.71
N THR A 189 -2.54 28.31 -0.78
CA THR A 189 -1.78 28.77 -1.96
C THR A 189 -0.84 27.67 -2.48
N ALA A 190 -0.27 27.84 -3.68
CA ALA A 190 0.71 26.88 -4.19
C ALA A 190 1.99 26.83 -3.31
N ASP A 191 2.44 27.98 -2.80
CA ASP A 191 3.63 28.06 -1.93
C ASP A 191 3.45 27.29 -0.62
N ASP A 192 2.23 27.24 -0.09
CA ASP A 192 1.88 26.43 1.07
C ASP A 192 2.09 24.93 0.86
N LEU A 193 1.97 24.48 -0.39
CA LEU A 193 2.06 23.07 -0.79
C LEU A 193 3.44 22.68 -1.31
N ARG A 194 4.37 23.64 -1.47
CA ARG A 194 5.73 23.37 -1.98
C ARG A 194 6.67 22.86 -0.89
N ALA A 195 7.70 22.15 -1.34
CA ALA A 195 8.95 21.91 -0.63
C ALA A 195 10.04 22.84 -1.22
N PRO A 196 10.21 24.09 -0.74
CA PRO A 196 11.03 25.09 -1.43
C PRO A 196 12.47 24.65 -1.64
N GLN A 197 13.01 23.91 -0.69
CA GLN A 197 14.38 23.38 -0.70
C GLN A 197 14.45 21.87 -0.90
N GLY A 198 13.33 21.25 -1.28
CA GLY A 198 13.17 19.80 -1.34
C GLY A 198 13.10 19.19 0.05
N LEU A 199 12.74 17.91 0.08
CA LEU A 199 12.65 17.11 1.29
C LEU A 199 13.33 15.77 1.07
N TYR A 200 14.09 15.30 2.07
CA TYR A 200 14.93 14.12 1.97
C TYR A 200 14.86 13.30 3.27
N PHE A 201 14.59 12.01 3.16
CA PHE A 201 14.82 11.06 4.24
C PHE A 201 16.31 10.78 4.35
N ARG A 202 16.89 10.97 5.53
CA ARG A 202 18.26 10.55 5.84
C ARG A 202 18.25 9.49 6.92
N SER A 203 18.96 8.40 6.67
CA SER A 203 19.18 7.30 7.62
C SER A 203 20.61 6.80 7.53
N SER A 204 20.98 5.84 8.38
CA SER A 204 22.26 5.13 8.27
C SER A 204 22.44 4.37 6.94
N ARG A 205 21.36 4.11 6.22
CA ARG A 205 21.37 3.43 4.91
C ARG A 205 21.50 4.39 3.73
N GLY A 206 21.53 5.70 3.97
CA GLY A 206 21.67 6.72 2.95
C GLY A 206 20.54 7.75 2.95
N GLU A 207 20.53 8.56 1.89
CA GLU A 207 19.55 9.62 1.65
C GLU A 207 18.60 9.22 0.52
N ARG A 208 17.30 9.47 0.70
CA ARG A 208 16.27 9.33 -0.35
C ARG A 208 15.47 10.61 -0.45
N ARG A 209 15.32 11.14 -1.67
CA ARG A 209 14.49 12.33 -1.93
C ARG A 209 13.01 11.98 -1.80
N ILE A 210 12.25 12.85 -1.14
CA ILE A 210 10.79 12.84 -1.00
C ILE A 210 10.19 13.78 -2.04
N ALA A 211 10.68 15.03 -2.05
CA ALA A 211 10.24 16.08 -2.94
C ALA A 211 11.45 16.81 -3.51
N ARG A 212 11.41 17.15 -4.80
CA ARG A 212 12.40 18.04 -5.44
C ARG A 212 12.25 19.47 -4.91
N PRO A 213 13.31 20.30 -4.94
CA PRO A 213 13.16 21.73 -4.65
C PRO A 213 12.07 22.38 -5.53
N GLY A 214 11.11 23.02 -4.87
CA GLY A 214 9.92 23.61 -5.48
C GLY A 214 8.80 22.61 -5.83
N GLY A 215 9.01 21.30 -5.65
CA GLY A 215 7.98 20.29 -5.89
C GLY A 215 6.97 20.19 -4.74
N PHE A 216 5.96 19.34 -4.92
CA PHE A 216 4.91 19.10 -3.92
C PHE A 216 5.45 18.53 -2.61
N ASN A 217 4.98 19.06 -1.49
CA ASN A 217 5.23 18.53 -0.15
C ASN A 217 4.05 17.63 0.26
N PRO A 218 4.18 16.29 0.18
CA PRO A 218 3.09 15.37 0.56
C PRO A 218 2.81 15.35 2.07
N ARG A 219 3.64 16.02 2.88
CA ARG A 219 3.51 16.12 4.34
C ARG A 219 3.22 17.56 4.78
N ASN A 220 2.62 18.36 3.91
CA ASN A 220 2.24 19.73 4.25
C ASN A 220 1.18 19.74 5.38
N ARG A 221 1.16 20.81 6.18
CA ARG A 221 0.25 20.95 7.33
C ARG A 221 -1.23 20.90 6.95
N PHE A 222 -1.58 21.29 5.72
CA PHE A 222 -2.97 21.31 5.28
C PHE A 222 -3.55 19.89 5.11
N ASN A 223 -2.70 18.91 4.76
CA ASN A 223 -3.10 17.51 4.69
C ASN A 223 -3.08 16.77 6.05
N ILE A 224 -2.37 17.30 7.06
CA ILE A 224 -2.15 16.62 8.35
C ILE A 224 -2.96 17.30 9.46
N ASP A 225 -2.68 18.57 9.70
CA ASP A 225 -3.20 19.34 10.84
C ASP A 225 -4.56 19.97 10.54
N ASP A 226 -4.72 20.61 9.38
CA ASP A 226 -5.94 21.38 9.07
C ASP A 226 -7.05 20.50 8.50
N GLY A 227 -6.73 19.51 7.66
CA GLY A 227 -7.72 18.58 7.09
C GLY A 227 -7.12 17.26 6.62
N ILE A 228 -7.77 16.64 5.62
CA ILE A 228 -7.30 15.41 4.97
C ILE A 228 -7.63 15.48 3.46
N CYS A 229 -6.58 15.66 2.66
CA CYS A 229 -6.66 15.79 1.21
C CYS A 229 -6.30 14.48 0.50
N HIS A 230 -5.32 13.75 1.02
CA HIS A 230 -4.82 12.50 0.45
C HIS A 230 -4.10 11.66 1.51
N LEU A 231 -3.78 10.42 1.17
CA LEU A 231 -2.97 9.51 1.98
C LEU A 231 -1.58 10.13 2.23
N SER A 232 -1.10 10.10 3.47
CA SER A 232 0.15 10.68 3.93
C SER A 232 1.22 9.64 4.30
N HIS A 233 0.80 8.43 4.68
CA HIS A 233 1.69 7.35 5.05
C HIS A 233 2.47 6.83 3.82
N ARG A 234 3.79 6.64 3.93
CA ARG A 234 4.60 6.24 2.77
C ARG A 234 4.18 4.92 2.15
N ALA A 235 3.71 3.96 2.96
CA ALA A 235 3.30 2.63 2.46
C ALA A 235 1.91 2.66 1.80
N ASN A 236 1.20 3.79 1.92
CA ASN A 236 -0.10 4.03 1.28
C ASN A 236 0.04 4.70 -0.10
N SER A 237 1.27 4.75 -0.65
CA SER A 237 1.54 5.31 -1.97
C SER A 237 1.03 4.38 -3.07
N LEU A 238 0.61 4.93 -4.22
CA LEU A 238 0.20 4.12 -5.36
C LEU A 238 1.39 3.29 -5.87
N GLY A 239 2.59 3.88 -5.88
CA GLY A 239 3.81 3.18 -6.31
C GLY A 239 4.14 1.95 -5.45
N ALA A 240 3.97 2.03 -4.12
CA ALA A 240 4.18 0.88 -3.23
C ALA A 240 3.21 -0.26 -3.54
N GLU A 241 1.95 0.07 -3.79
CA GLU A 241 0.93 -0.92 -4.12
C GLU A 241 1.20 -1.58 -5.47
N VAL A 242 1.46 -0.75 -6.48
CA VAL A 242 1.78 -1.19 -7.83
C VAL A 242 2.96 -2.16 -7.79
N ASN A 243 4.01 -1.77 -7.06
CA ASN A 243 5.17 -2.62 -6.82
C ASN A 243 4.79 -3.93 -6.12
N LEU A 244 3.97 -3.92 -5.07
CA LEU A 244 3.57 -5.12 -4.34
C LEU A 244 2.84 -6.14 -5.22
N ALA A 245 1.86 -5.68 -6.00
CA ALA A 245 1.16 -6.52 -6.97
C ALA A 245 2.16 -7.04 -8.02
N GLY A 246 2.99 -6.15 -8.56
CA GLY A 246 4.04 -6.46 -9.53
C GLY A 246 5.02 -7.55 -9.07
N VAL A 247 5.70 -7.38 -7.94
CA VAL A 247 6.75 -8.31 -7.43
C VAL A 247 6.20 -9.68 -7.02
N SER A 248 4.88 -9.75 -6.82
CA SER A 248 4.17 -11.00 -6.56
C SER A 248 3.85 -11.79 -7.84
N ALA A 249 4.24 -11.28 -9.01
CA ALA A 249 4.01 -11.87 -10.32
C ALA A 249 5.00 -12.98 -10.75
N LEU A 250 5.79 -13.54 -9.83
CA LEU A 250 6.69 -14.66 -10.08
C LEU A 250 6.29 -15.89 -9.26
N ALA A 251 6.35 -17.07 -9.87
CA ALA A 251 6.19 -18.32 -9.15
C ALA A 251 7.37 -18.50 -8.18
N ARG A 252 7.09 -18.85 -6.92
CA ARG A 252 8.10 -18.97 -5.86
C ARG A 252 8.34 -20.42 -5.50
N VAL A 253 9.60 -20.81 -5.38
CA VAL A 253 9.99 -22.14 -4.87
C VAL A 253 10.67 -22.02 -3.51
N ALA A 254 10.29 -22.93 -2.62
CA ALA A 254 10.90 -23.10 -1.31
C ALA A 254 12.31 -23.72 -1.44
N SER A 255 13.03 -23.82 -0.32
CA SER A 255 14.40 -24.33 -0.28
C SER A 255 14.56 -25.76 -0.82
N ASN A 256 13.52 -26.58 -0.68
CA ASN A 256 13.46 -27.95 -1.16
C ASN A 256 13.07 -28.06 -2.66
N GLY A 257 12.83 -26.93 -3.34
CA GLY A 257 12.43 -26.87 -4.74
C GLY A 257 10.91 -26.96 -4.97
N ASP A 258 10.11 -27.17 -3.93
CA ASP A 258 8.66 -27.21 -4.05
C ASP A 258 8.09 -25.81 -4.29
N LEU A 259 7.01 -25.76 -5.07
CA LEU A 259 6.25 -24.53 -5.27
C LEU A 259 5.62 -24.08 -3.94
N VAL A 260 5.75 -22.80 -3.61
CA VAL A 260 5.03 -22.21 -2.48
C VAL A 260 3.55 -22.13 -2.84
N ALA A 261 2.70 -22.71 -1.99
CA ALA A 261 1.25 -22.71 -2.20
C ALA A 261 0.63 -21.34 -1.92
N ALA A 262 -0.41 -20.98 -2.69
CA ALA A 262 -1.12 -19.71 -2.55
C ALA A 262 -2.15 -19.67 -1.39
N ASN A 263 -2.23 -20.71 -0.56
CA ASN A 263 -3.25 -20.85 0.49
C ASN A 263 -2.90 -20.14 1.81
N ASN A 264 -1.72 -19.52 1.90
CA ASN A 264 -1.30 -18.75 3.07
C ASN A 264 -0.65 -17.44 2.61
N ALA A 265 -1.40 -16.35 2.76
CA ALA A 265 -1.01 -15.00 2.36
C ALA A 265 0.31 -14.53 3.03
N GLU A 266 0.42 -14.71 4.34
CA GLU A 266 1.62 -14.36 5.11
C GLU A 266 2.85 -15.15 4.62
N ARG A 267 2.69 -16.44 4.32
CA ARG A 267 3.78 -17.26 3.79
C ARG A 267 4.30 -16.73 2.45
N ILE A 268 3.41 -16.24 1.58
CA ILE A 268 3.76 -15.71 0.26
C ILE A 268 4.54 -14.40 0.42
N ILE A 269 4.01 -13.45 1.18
CA ILE A 269 4.66 -12.15 1.38
C ILE A 269 6.00 -12.29 2.12
N CYS A 270 6.12 -13.22 3.06
CA CYS A 270 7.39 -13.51 3.74
C CYS A 270 8.42 -14.16 2.79
N CYS A 271 7.96 -14.98 1.85
CA CYS A 271 8.81 -15.58 0.81
C CYS A 271 9.26 -14.54 -0.23
N SER A 272 8.37 -13.67 -0.70
CA SER A 272 8.66 -12.67 -1.75
C SER A 272 9.33 -11.41 -1.23
N ARG A 273 9.19 -11.09 0.06
CA ARG A 273 9.72 -9.87 0.69
C ARG A 273 9.18 -8.57 0.09
N GLY A 274 8.00 -8.63 -0.54
CA GLY A 274 7.42 -7.52 -1.31
C GLY A 274 6.68 -6.44 -0.50
N GLY A 275 6.42 -6.65 0.79
CA GLY A 275 5.61 -5.76 1.63
C GLY A 275 5.71 -6.11 3.11
N ASP A 276 4.81 -5.58 3.94
CA ASP A 276 4.76 -5.84 5.37
C ASP A 276 3.80 -7.01 5.70
N PRO A 277 4.31 -8.13 6.26
CA PRO A 277 3.47 -9.27 6.61
C PRO A 277 2.47 -9.00 7.75
N ASN A 278 2.53 -7.84 8.42
CA ASN A 278 1.66 -7.47 9.53
C ASN A 278 0.48 -6.57 9.14
N ARG A 279 0.42 -6.11 7.89
CA ARG A 279 -0.73 -5.38 7.34
C ARG A 279 -1.83 -6.36 6.91
N ASN A 280 -3.07 -5.86 6.82
CA ASN A 280 -4.20 -6.56 6.23
C ASN A 280 -4.08 -6.62 4.70
N SER A 281 -3.70 -5.50 4.10
CA SER A 281 -3.60 -5.32 2.66
C SER A 281 -2.50 -6.18 2.04
N ASP A 282 -1.25 -6.01 2.49
CA ASP A 282 -0.08 -6.55 1.78
C ASP A 282 -0.10 -8.07 1.55
N PRO A 283 -0.35 -8.91 2.58
CA PRO A 283 -0.43 -10.34 2.37
C PRO A 283 -1.57 -10.73 1.42
N GLY A 284 -2.71 -10.04 1.51
CA GLY A 284 -3.89 -10.29 0.69
C GLY A 284 -3.65 -10.02 -0.80
N ILE A 285 -3.11 -8.84 -1.11
CA ILE A 285 -2.73 -8.44 -2.47
C ILE A 285 -1.68 -9.40 -3.03
N ALA A 286 -0.62 -9.69 -2.27
CA ALA A 286 0.42 -10.61 -2.72
C ALA A 286 -0.14 -12.00 -3.03
N ARG A 287 -1.06 -12.51 -2.20
CA ARG A 287 -1.74 -13.79 -2.45
C ARG A 287 -2.57 -13.74 -3.73
N ASP A 288 -3.35 -12.69 -3.93
CA ASP A 288 -4.29 -12.60 -5.05
C ASP A 288 -3.55 -12.46 -6.39
N ALA A 289 -2.49 -11.64 -6.41
CA ALA A 289 -1.54 -11.53 -7.51
C ALA A 289 -0.86 -12.86 -7.82
N TYR A 290 -0.30 -13.52 -6.80
CA TYR A 290 0.38 -14.80 -6.93
C TYR A 290 -0.55 -15.93 -7.40
N THR A 291 -1.82 -15.89 -6.98
CA THR A 291 -2.86 -16.83 -7.44
C THR A 291 -3.09 -16.74 -8.94
N GLN A 292 -2.99 -15.55 -9.54
CA GLN A 292 -3.08 -15.38 -10.99
C GLN A 292 -1.92 -16.11 -11.70
N VAL A 293 -0.70 -15.94 -11.19
CA VAL A 293 0.49 -16.62 -11.72
C VAL A 293 0.34 -18.13 -11.66
N LEU A 294 -0.06 -18.68 -10.51
CA LEU A 294 -0.25 -20.13 -10.36
C LEU A 294 -1.41 -20.67 -11.21
N GLY A 295 -2.42 -19.85 -11.46
CA GLY A 295 -3.50 -20.15 -12.39
C GLY A 295 -3.10 -20.12 -13.86
N GLY A 296 -1.86 -19.76 -14.18
CA GLY A 296 -1.37 -19.59 -15.55
C GLY A 296 -1.96 -18.39 -16.27
N TYR A 297 -2.27 -17.34 -15.52
CA TYR A 297 -2.64 -16.04 -16.06
C TYR A 297 -1.42 -15.14 -16.20
N ARG A 298 -1.53 -14.17 -17.11
CA ARG A 298 -0.81 -12.90 -17.06
C ARG A 298 -1.78 -11.82 -16.59
N TYR A 299 -1.29 -10.77 -15.98
CA TYR A 299 -2.12 -9.66 -15.54
C TYR A 299 -1.36 -8.33 -15.54
N THR A 300 -2.12 -7.25 -15.60
CA THR A 300 -1.67 -5.88 -15.31
C THR A 300 -2.58 -5.32 -14.22
N LEU A 301 -2.19 -4.19 -13.62
CA LEU A 301 -3.15 -3.37 -12.89
C LEU A 301 -4.21 -2.86 -13.86
N ALA A 302 -5.46 -2.86 -13.42
CA ALA A 302 -6.55 -2.42 -14.26
C ALA A 302 -6.53 -0.90 -14.45
N ASP A 303 -6.94 -0.44 -15.62
CA ASP A 303 -7.26 0.96 -15.84
C ASP A 303 -8.64 1.31 -15.26
N PRO A 304 -8.80 2.40 -14.48
CA PRO A 304 -7.77 3.23 -13.86
C PRO A 304 -7.09 2.54 -12.69
N VAL A 305 -5.78 2.78 -12.58
CA VAL A 305 -4.95 2.25 -11.49
C VAL A 305 -5.22 3.05 -10.22
N GLY A 306 -5.55 2.37 -9.13
CA GLY A 306 -5.88 3.03 -7.88
C GLY A 306 -6.28 2.06 -6.78
N LEU A 307 -6.36 2.61 -5.57
CA LEU A 307 -6.88 1.97 -4.38
C LEU A 307 -8.21 2.61 -4.04
N TYR A 308 -9.23 1.80 -3.86
CA TYR A 308 -10.60 2.29 -3.82
C TYR A 308 -11.32 1.82 -2.57
N ILE A 309 -12.09 2.73 -1.98
CA ILE A 309 -13.06 2.40 -0.94
C ILE A 309 -14.10 1.47 -1.58
N ALA A 310 -14.06 0.20 -1.21
CA ALA A 310 -14.80 -0.87 -1.84
C ALA A 310 -16.24 -0.97 -1.32
N ASP A 311 -16.38 -0.85 0.01
CA ASP A 311 -17.62 -1.13 0.73
C ASP A 311 -17.62 -0.43 2.09
N VAL A 312 -18.83 -0.23 2.63
CA VAL A 312 -19.05 0.22 4.00
C VAL A 312 -20.09 -0.69 4.65
N ALA A 313 -19.79 -1.22 5.82
CA ALA A 313 -20.70 -2.06 6.60
C ALA A 313 -21.83 -1.26 7.28
N PHE A 314 -22.72 -0.64 6.48
CA PHE A 314 -23.74 0.30 6.94
C PHE A 314 -24.62 -0.20 8.09
N SER A 315 -24.94 -1.51 8.11
CA SER A 315 -25.83 -2.11 9.09
C SER A 315 -25.23 -2.27 10.50
N GLN A 316 -23.92 -2.08 10.62
CA GLN A 316 -23.18 -2.19 11.88
C GLN A 316 -23.17 -0.88 12.66
N LEU A 317 -23.24 0.27 11.98
CA LEU A 317 -23.33 1.58 12.62
C LEU A 317 -24.80 1.94 12.87
N ARG A 318 -25.13 2.24 14.12
CA ARG A 318 -26.52 2.39 14.56
C ARG A 318 -26.75 3.70 15.28
N LEU A 319 -27.95 4.26 15.08
CA LEU A 319 -28.44 5.42 15.81
C LEU A 319 -28.45 5.16 17.33
N PRO A 320 -28.47 6.21 18.17
CA PRO A 320 -28.50 6.06 19.61
C PRO A 320 -29.66 5.15 20.06
N GLY A 321 -29.38 4.18 20.92
CA GLY A 321 -30.34 3.15 21.33
C GLY A 321 -30.33 1.87 20.48
N GLY A 322 -29.52 1.80 19.42
CA GLY A 322 -29.12 0.56 18.76
C GLY A 322 -30.18 -0.15 17.90
N ALA A 323 -31.42 0.34 17.84
CA ALA A 323 -32.48 -0.31 17.07
C ALA A 323 -32.29 -0.09 15.55
N ASN A 324 -31.97 1.14 15.14
CA ASN A 324 -31.98 1.55 13.75
C ASN A 324 -30.55 1.75 13.22
N PRO A 325 -30.22 1.25 12.02
CA PRO A 325 -28.96 1.60 11.37
C PRO A 325 -28.92 3.09 11.04
N VAL A 326 -27.71 3.65 10.94
CA VAL A 326 -27.51 5.00 10.40
C VAL A 326 -28.04 5.05 8.96
N PRO A 327 -28.79 6.11 8.60
CA PRO A 327 -29.30 6.26 7.24
C PRO A 327 -28.17 6.31 6.20
N ARG A 328 -28.36 5.66 5.04
CA ARG A 328 -27.35 5.58 3.96
C ARG A 328 -27.02 6.97 3.40
N GLU A 329 -27.96 7.89 3.45
CA GLU A 329 -27.82 9.28 3.00
C GLU A 329 -26.89 10.12 3.87
N TRP A 330 -26.46 9.64 5.04
CA TRP A 330 -25.40 10.30 5.83
C TRP A 330 -24.00 9.98 5.29
N TRP A 331 -23.88 8.97 4.42
CA TRP A 331 -22.64 8.60 3.74
C TRP A 331 -22.60 9.25 2.35
N HIS A 332 -21.64 10.14 2.15
CA HIS A 332 -21.46 10.91 0.93
C HIS A 332 -20.22 10.41 0.18
N GLU A 333 -20.41 10.03 -1.07
CA GLU A 333 -19.32 9.75 -2.00
C GLU A 333 -18.90 11.09 -2.60
N GLU A 334 -17.78 11.63 -2.12
CA GLU A 334 -17.32 12.96 -2.53
C GLU A 334 -16.46 12.89 -3.79
N ARG A 335 -15.79 11.75 -4.03
CA ARG A 335 -14.83 11.62 -5.13
C ARG A 335 -14.67 10.18 -5.61
N GLY A 336 -14.48 10.02 -6.91
CA GLY A 336 -14.45 8.72 -7.60
C GLY A 336 -15.85 8.27 -8.03
N ALA A 337 -15.97 7.02 -8.47
CA ALA A 337 -17.22 6.47 -9.00
C ALA A 337 -17.49 5.08 -8.43
N GLY A 338 -18.74 4.64 -8.36
CA GLY A 338 -19.06 3.22 -8.10
C GLY A 338 -20.07 2.92 -6.99
N ARG A 339 -20.66 3.94 -6.35
CA ARG A 339 -21.88 3.80 -5.51
C ARG A 339 -21.73 2.90 -4.29
N LEU A 340 -20.50 2.67 -3.82
CA LEU A 340 -20.16 1.69 -2.78
C LEU A 340 -20.68 0.28 -3.16
N ASN A 341 -20.58 -0.08 -4.44
CA ASN A 341 -20.81 -1.42 -4.96
C ASN A 341 -19.47 -2.16 -5.07
N THR A 342 -19.33 -3.27 -4.36
CA THR A 342 -18.08 -4.03 -4.25
C THR A 342 -17.44 -4.40 -5.58
N ASP A 343 -18.24 -4.65 -6.62
CA ASP A 343 -17.71 -5.16 -7.88
C ASP A 343 -17.18 -4.05 -8.78
N ASP A 344 -17.68 -2.81 -8.62
CA ASP A 344 -17.39 -1.66 -9.50
C ASP A 344 -16.90 -0.41 -8.74
N SER A 345 -16.67 -0.50 -7.42
CA SER A 345 -16.32 0.65 -6.61
C SER A 345 -14.93 1.18 -6.92
N ARG A 346 -14.87 2.40 -7.45
CA ARG A 346 -13.67 3.20 -7.70
C ARG A 346 -13.73 4.52 -6.93
N ILE A 347 -14.19 4.47 -5.69
CA ILE A 347 -14.37 5.62 -4.81
C ILE A 347 -13.04 5.95 -4.12
N LEU A 348 -12.71 7.24 -4.05
CA LEU A 348 -11.46 7.76 -3.48
C LEU A 348 -11.67 8.54 -2.18
N ARG A 349 -12.87 9.11 -1.99
CA ARG A 349 -13.23 9.87 -0.79
C ARG A 349 -14.67 9.59 -0.40
N VAL A 350 -14.87 9.26 0.87
CA VAL A 350 -16.19 9.12 1.50
C VAL A 350 -16.24 9.95 2.77
N THR A 351 -17.36 10.63 2.98
CA THR A 351 -17.65 11.36 4.22
C THR A 351 -18.87 10.76 4.90
N LEU A 352 -18.78 10.47 6.19
CA LEU A 352 -19.95 10.24 7.03
C LEU A 352 -20.27 11.54 7.77
N ARG A 353 -21.44 12.13 7.51
CA ARG A 353 -21.88 13.39 8.12
C ARG A 353 -23.26 13.27 8.75
N ILE A 354 -23.36 13.71 10.00
CA ILE A 354 -24.65 13.83 10.70
C ILE A 354 -25.34 15.15 10.27
N PRO A 355 -26.56 15.11 9.70
CA PRO A 355 -27.30 16.31 9.31
C PRO A 355 -27.49 17.28 10.47
N ASP A 356 -27.33 18.59 10.22
CA ASP A 356 -27.25 19.64 11.25
C ASP A 356 -28.45 19.63 12.23
N ASN A 357 -29.63 19.23 11.75
CA ASN A 357 -30.89 19.16 12.50
C ASN A 357 -31.05 17.92 13.39
N GLU A 358 -30.15 16.93 13.31
CA GLU A 358 -30.19 15.75 14.16
C GLU A 358 -29.74 16.07 15.59
N LEU A 359 -30.60 15.73 16.55
CA LEU A 359 -30.38 15.98 17.97
C LEU A 359 -30.36 14.67 18.76
N HIS A 360 -29.46 14.58 19.74
CA HIS A 360 -29.48 13.55 20.77
C HIS A 360 -29.61 14.23 22.13
N GLN A 361 -30.64 13.88 22.90
CA GLN A 361 -30.89 14.45 24.25
C GLN A 361 -30.91 15.99 24.26
N GLY A 362 -31.46 16.61 23.21
CA GLY A 362 -31.61 18.07 23.12
C GLY A 362 -30.35 18.84 22.72
N ARG A 363 -29.25 18.15 22.40
CA ARG A 363 -28.03 18.76 21.81
C ARG A 363 -27.78 18.25 20.40
N PRO A 364 -27.00 18.97 19.57
CA PRO A 364 -26.37 18.42 18.37
C PRO A 364 -25.88 16.98 18.57
N MET A 365 -26.35 16.06 17.73
CA MET A 365 -25.84 14.69 17.71
C MET A 365 -24.42 14.67 17.13
N THR A 366 -23.56 13.85 17.72
CA THR A 366 -22.16 13.64 17.32
C THR A 366 -21.95 12.18 16.93
N LEU A 367 -20.86 11.89 16.22
CA LEU A 367 -20.51 10.52 15.84
C LEU A 367 -20.30 9.62 17.06
N GLY A 368 -19.90 10.18 18.21
CA GLY A 368 -19.77 9.46 19.48
C GLY A 368 -21.09 9.05 20.14
N ASP A 369 -22.24 9.56 19.66
CA ASP A 369 -23.57 9.11 20.10
C ASP A 369 -24.03 7.84 19.36
N LEU A 370 -23.39 7.51 18.24
CA LEU A 370 -23.68 6.32 17.45
C LEU A 370 -23.08 5.09 18.12
N THR A 371 -23.59 3.92 17.75
CA THR A 371 -23.14 2.64 18.32
C THR A 371 -22.68 1.65 17.26
N ILE A 372 -21.65 0.88 17.62
CA ILE A 372 -21.16 -0.30 16.89
C ILE A 372 -21.18 -1.47 17.87
N GLY A 373 -21.81 -2.59 17.50
CA GLY A 373 -21.93 -3.74 18.40
C GLY A 373 -22.62 -3.43 19.73
N GLY A 374 -23.45 -2.39 19.79
CA GLY A 374 -24.14 -1.95 21.01
C GLY A 374 -23.31 -1.05 21.94
N SER A 375 -22.05 -0.77 21.60
CA SER A 375 -21.19 0.17 22.34
C SER A 375 -21.09 1.49 21.60
N ASN A 376 -21.01 2.61 22.32
CA ASN A 376 -20.82 3.92 21.71
C ASN A 376 -19.48 3.99 20.98
N VAL A 377 -19.46 4.74 19.87
CA VAL A 377 -18.21 5.11 19.20
C VAL A 377 -17.44 6.05 20.13
N ARG A 378 -16.19 5.69 20.42
CA ARG A 378 -15.25 6.46 21.24
C ARG A 378 -14.07 6.97 20.42
N PHE A 379 -13.71 6.26 19.35
CA PHE A 379 -12.56 6.56 18.51
C PHE A 379 -12.93 6.52 17.02
N PRO A 380 -12.37 7.42 16.19
CA PRO A 380 -12.57 7.40 14.74
C PRO A 380 -12.18 6.07 14.09
N GLY A 381 -11.13 5.40 14.58
CA GLY A 381 -10.70 4.09 14.11
C GLY A 381 -11.78 3.00 14.18
N GLN A 382 -12.74 3.08 15.12
CA GLN A 382 -13.89 2.16 15.14
C GLN A 382 -14.77 2.29 13.91
N LEU A 383 -14.87 3.50 13.33
CA LEU A 383 -15.59 3.72 12.07
C LEU A 383 -14.79 3.21 10.87
N ALA A 384 -13.44 3.25 10.94
CA ALA A 384 -12.57 2.71 9.90
C ALA A 384 -12.67 1.18 9.76
N GLU A 385 -13.01 0.45 10.83
CA GLU A 385 -13.32 -1.00 10.76
C GLU A 385 -14.53 -1.31 9.88
N LEU A 386 -15.41 -0.34 9.64
CA LEU A 386 -16.58 -0.51 8.79
C LEU A 386 -16.24 -0.33 7.31
N VAL A 387 -15.11 0.28 7.00
CA VAL A 387 -14.71 0.65 5.64
C VAL A 387 -13.75 -0.40 5.10
N LYS A 388 -14.01 -0.86 3.89
CA LYS A 388 -13.11 -1.77 3.18
C LYS A 388 -12.48 -1.12 1.97
N VAL A 389 -11.29 -1.57 1.62
CA VAL A 389 -10.53 -1.12 0.45
C VAL A 389 -10.24 -2.32 -0.44
N HIS A 390 -10.07 -2.05 -1.74
CA HIS A 390 -9.61 -3.02 -2.73
C HIS A 390 -8.83 -2.34 -3.86
N LEU A 391 -8.38 -3.14 -4.83
CA LEU A 391 -7.87 -2.68 -6.11
C LEU A 391 -8.37 -3.60 -7.23
N TYR A 392 -8.05 -3.23 -8.47
CA TYR A 392 -8.40 -4.01 -9.65
C TYR A 392 -7.18 -4.48 -10.44
N VAL A 393 -7.27 -5.69 -10.97
CA VAL A 393 -6.33 -6.24 -11.95
C VAL A 393 -7.07 -6.63 -13.22
N THR A 394 -6.41 -6.49 -14.36
CA THR A 394 -6.87 -7.01 -15.65
C THR A 394 -6.01 -8.21 -16.01
N ARG A 395 -6.63 -9.38 -16.21
CA ARG A 395 -5.93 -10.67 -16.42
C ARG A 395 -6.37 -11.40 -17.68
N TRP A 396 -5.51 -12.27 -18.21
CA TRP A 396 -5.83 -13.17 -19.31
C TRP A 396 -4.98 -14.44 -19.23
N LYS A 397 -5.42 -15.53 -19.86
CA LYS A 397 -4.66 -16.78 -19.88
C LYS A 397 -3.40 -16.65 -20.74
N ARG A 398 -2.31 -17.29 -20.29
CA ARG A 398 -1.10 -17.48 -21.10
C ARG A 398 -1.39 -18.35 -22.31
N GLU A 399 -0.86 -17.99 -23.47
CA GLU A 399 -1.05 -18.73 -24.72
C GLU A 399 -0.48 -20.16 -24.65
N HIS A 400 0.71 -20.32 -24.05
CA HIS A 400 1.40 -21.61 -23.97
C HIS A 400 1.14 -22.38 -22.67
N GLY A 401 0.22 -21.91 -21.83
CA GLY A 401 0.06 -22.41 -20.47
C GLY A 401 1.30 -22.18 -19.60
N GLY A 402 1.34 -22.81 -18.42
CA GLY A 402 2.45 -22.66 -17.46
C GLY A 402 2.28 -21.46 -16.51
N ILE A 403 3.24 -21.30 -15.60
CA ILE A 403 3.21 -20.31 -14.51
C ILE A 403 4.34 -19.27 -14.61
N GLY A 404 5.04 -19.23 -15.75
CA GLY A 404 6.23 -18.42 -15.96
C GLY A 404 7.46 -18.91 -15.17
N PRO A 405 8.48 -18.03 -15.04
CA PRO A 405 9.71 -18.32 -14.32
C PRO A 405 9.46 -18.69 -12.85
N ARG A 406 10.26 -19.63 -12.35
CA ARG A 406 10.28 -20.04 -10.95
C ARG A 406 11.53 -19.49 -10.29
N VAL A 407 11.36 -18.65 -9.28
CA VAL A 407 12.46 -18.06 -8.51
C VAL A 407 12.40 -18.54 -7.07
N ARG A 408 13.56 -18.61 -6.40
CA ARG A 408 13.60 -19.01 -4.98
C ARG A 408 12.94 -17.95 -4.10
N CYS A 409 12.44 -18.36 -2.94
CA CYS A 409 12.09 -17.42 -1.89
C CYS A 409 13.30 -16.57 -1.50
N GLN A 410 13.06 -15.28 -1.32
CA GLN A 410 14.04 -14.29 -0.88
C GLN A 410 14.17 -14.25 0.65
N GLY A 411 13.19 -14.77 1.40
CA GLY A 411 13.20 -14.73 2.85
C GLY A 411 12.17 -15.63 3.52
N THR A 412 12.07 -15.44 4.84
CA THR A 412 11.03 -16.00 5.71
C THR A 412 10.58 -14.92 6.71
N CYS A 413 9.66 -15.27 7.61
CA CYS A 413 9.32 -14.45 8.76
C CYS A 413 9.58 -15.19 10.06
N CYS A 414 10.03 -14.43 11.05
CA CYS A 414 10.27 -14.88 12.39
C CYS A 414 9.20 -14.36 13.34
N VAL A 415 9.00 -15.05 14.46
CA VAL A 415 8.05 -14.64 15.49
C VAL A 415 8.67 -14.81 16.87
N GLY A 416 8.46 -13.82 17.74
CA GLY A 416 8.85 -13.90 19.15
C GLY A 416 7.91 -14.79 19.96
N GLN A 417 8.38 -15.29 21.10
CA GLN A 417 7.54 -16.10 21.99
C GLN A 417 6.30 -15.31 22.44
N GLY A 418 5.11 -15.84 22.14
CA GLY A 418 3.83 -15.22 22.52
C GLY A 418 3.41 -14.00 21.67
N SER A 419 4.19 -13.62 20.66
CA SER A 419 3.84 -12.53 19.74
C SER A 419 3.11 -13.05 18.50
N ALA A 420 2.19 -12.26 17.95
CA ALA A 420 1.65 -12.45 16.60
C ALA A 420 2.39 -11.62 15.54
N PHE A 421 3.34 -10.78 15.96
CA PHE A 421 4.07 -9.88 15.07
C PHE A 421 5.14 -10.64 14.29
N LEU A 422 5.11 -10.50 12.97
CA LEU A 422 6.01 -11.15 12.04
C LEU A 422 7.20 -10.24 11.72
N LEU A 423 8.39 -10.79 11.89
CA LEU A 423 9.66 -10.11 11.62
C LEU A 423 10.26 -10.70 10.34
N PRO A 424 10.10 -10.05 9.17
CA PRO A 424 10.61 -10.58 7.92
C PRO A 424 12.15 -10.57 7.94
N THR A 425 12.78 -11.65 7.49
CA THR A 425 14.25 -11.82 7.41
C THR A 425 14.70 -12.54 6.12
N SER A 426 15.92 -12.30 5.66
CA SER A 426 16.62 -13.09 4.63
C SER A 426 17.57 -14.14 5.22
N ASP A 427 17.98 -13.95 6.47
CA ASP A 427 19.14 -14.65 7.06
C ASP A 427 18.71 -15.75 8.05
N GLY A 428 17.41 -16.02 8.15
CA GLY A 428 16.82 -16.89 9.15
C GLY A 428 16.56 -16.20 10.48
N CYS A 429 16.06 -16.97 11.45
CA CYS A 429 15.62 -16.45 12.74
C CYS A 429 16.73 -16.47 13.78
N GLY A 430 17.01 -15.29 14.35
CA GLY A 430 17.97 -15.13 15.43
C GLY A 430 17.53 -15.75 16.76
N HIS A 431 18.41 -15.74 17.74
CA HIS A 431 18.16 -16.31 19.07
C HIS A 431 16.90 -15.70 19.72
N GLY A 432 16.01 -16.56 20.23
CA GLY A 432 14.75 -16.15 20.86
C GLY A 432 13.58 -15.92 19.89
N LEU A 433 13.82 -16.09 18.58
CA LEU A 433 12.77 -16.06 17.55
C LEU A 433 12.59 -17.45 16.94
N SER A 434 11.35 -17.79 16.59
CA SER A 434 11.01 -19.00 15.86
C SER A 434 10.73 -18.70 14.38
N ASP A 435 11.13 -19.58 13.48
CA ASP A 435 10.73 -19.51 12.07
C ASP A 435 9.25 -19.84 11.93
N ARG A 436 8.46 -18.87 11.48
CA ARG A 436 7.03 -19.03 11.27
C ARG A 436 6.73 -19.93 10.07
N PHE A 437 7.62 -19.91 9.07
CA PHE A 437 7.44 -20.62 7.80
C PHE A 437 8.70 -21.43 7.46
N PRO A 438 8.99 -22.48 8.24
CA PRO A 438 10.19 -23.28 8.06
C PRO A 438 10.27 -23.86 6.64
N GLY A 439 11.45 -23.78 6.05
CA GLY A 439 11.76 -24.32 4.73
C GLY A 439 11.54 -23.36 3.56
N LEU A 440 11.05 -22.13 3.78
CA LEU A 440 11.04 -21.12 2.71
C LEU A 440 12.47 -20.82 2.21
N ILE A 441 13.38 -20.56 3.13
CA ILE A 441 14.82 -20.42 2.87
C ILE A 441 15.57 -21.66 3.35
N GLY A 442 16.69 -21.97 2.71
CA GLY A 442 17.55 -23.08 3.13
C GLY A 442 18.20 -22.80 4.48
N PRO A 443 18.84 -23.80 5.12
CA PRO A 443 19.65 -23.51 6.31
C PRO A 443 20.65 -22.42 5.96
N ALA A 444 20.78 -21.41 6.83
CA ALA A 444 21.86 -20.44 6.72
C ALA A 444 23.16 -21.22 6.53
N PRO A 445 23.99 -20.89 5.53
CA PRO A 445 25.26 -21.59 5.35
C PRO A 445 25.98 -21.53 6.68
N SER A 446 26.24 -22.69 7.29
CA SER A 446 27.01 -22.75 8.51
C SER A 446 28.38 -22.15 8.20
N ASP A 447 28.94 -21.38 9.14
CA ASP A 447 30.26 -20.71 9.03
C ASP A 447 31.43 -21.66 8.70
N GLY A 448 31.18 -22.96 8.49
CA GLY A 448 32.15 -23.97 8.06
C GLY A 448 32.11 -24.39 6.58
N MET A 449 31.24 -23.85 5.72
CA MET A 449 31.11 -24.31 4.31
C MET A 449 31.54 -23.31 3.22
N MET A 450 32.37 -22.31 3.53
CA MET A 450 33.00 -21.43 2.53
C MET A 450 34.28 -22.02 1.88
N ALA A 451 34.61 -23.31 2.09
CA ALA A 451 35.91 -23.86 1.66
C ALA A 451 35.89 -24.88 0.49
N ALA A 452 34.77 -25.13 -0.20
CA ALA A 452 34.73 -26.24 -1.17
C ALA A 452 34.12 -25.96 -2.56
N ALA A 453 33.98 -24.71 -3.00
CA ALA A 453 33.48 -24.41 -4.35
C ALA A 453 34.43 -23.56 -5.22
N ALA A 454 35.70 -23.44 -4.85
CA ALA A 454 36.68 -22.65 -5.59
C ALA A 454 38.04 -23.34 -5.76
N MET A 455 38.09 -24.64 -6.07
CA MET A 455 39.30 -25.28 -6.62
C MET A 455 38.93 -26.37 -7.63
N GLY A 456 38.68 -25.93 -8.86
CA GLY A 456 38.49 -26.78 -10.04
C GLY A 456 39.14 -26.17 -11.27
N ARG A 457 40.36 -25.61 -11.13
CA ARG A 457 41.20 -25.20 -12.26
C ARG A 457 42.63 -25.72 -12.10
N ALA A 458 42.92 -26.74 -12.90
CA ALA A 458 44.17 -27.15 -13.56
C ALA A 458 45.45 -27.37 -12.70
N PRO A 459 46.31 -28.32 -13.13
CA PRO A 459 47.35 -27.96 -14.09
C PRO A 459 47.43 -28.99 -15.24
N GLY A 460 47.67 -28.62 -16.48
CA GLY A 460 48.96 -28.09 -16.92
C GLY A 460 49.90 -29.25 -17.23
N GLY A 461 49.83 -29.77 -18.46
CA GLY A 461 50.75 -30.79 -18.98
C GLY A 461 51.03 -30.54 -20.46
N ARG A 462 52.07 -29.76 -20.74
CA ARG A 462 52.81 -29.86 -22.00
C ARG A 462 53.92 -30.88 -21.77
N ASP A 463 54.03 -31.88 -22.64
CA ASP A 463 55.34 -32.18 -23.25
C ASP A 463 55.21 -32.93 -24.58
N ALA A 464 56.21 -32.71 -25.42
CA ALA A 464 56.29 -33.08 -26.83
C ALA A 464 56.66 -34.55 -27.08
N SER A 465 56.29 -35.10 -28.25
CA SER A 465 57.23 -35.65 -29.26
C SER A 465 56.57 -36.64 -30.25
N ARG A 466 56.95 -36.44 -31.53
CA ARG A 466 56.77 -37.26 -32.74
C ARG A 466 55.44 -37.23 -33.48
#